data_AF-A0A924R2Y6-F1
#
_entry.id   AF-A0A924R2Y6-F1
#
_cell.length_a   1.000
_cell.length_b   1.000
_cell.length_c   1.000
_cell.angle_alpha   90.00
_cell.angle_beta   90.00
_cell.angle_gamma   90.00
#
_symmetry.space_group_name_H-M   'P 1'
#
loop_
_entity.id
_entity.type
_entity.pdbx_description
1 polymer ?
#
loop_
_entity_poly.entity_id
_entity_poly.type
_entity_poly.pdbx_seq_one_letter_code
_entity_poly.pdbx_strand_id
1 'polypeptide(L)'
;MVGIRHWSSAVAIRRTLRRNQDILLDVRRGRTNTDTQSIQNDLKMNLSGRILEEIMQDYLVWTSLGFALVIIELMTGTFYLLVIGVGALVAALTAWLGVPFIGQVATAGLVAGIGTWWVHHWHIGHRADGDQANAIDTGQAVTVASWGNQADGVLRVKYRGTEWDARIRPGDVAASAVGVGGTLHILAQDGQCWVVGSQRPAA
;
A
#
# COMPACT_ATOMS: atom_id res chain seq x y z
N MET A 1 -69.15 66.27 -29.02
CA MET A 1 -68.23 65.15 -28.72
C MET A 1 -66.82 65.70 -28.58
N VAL A 2 -65.96 64.99 -27.84
CA VAL A 2 -64.54 65.29 -27.55
C VAL A 2 -64.32 66.01 -26.21
N GLY A 3 -64.33 65.19 -25.15
CA GLY A 3 -63.70 65.51 -23.88
C GLY A 3 -62.64 64.45 -23.56
N ILE A 4 -61.64 64.88 -22.78
CA ILE A 4 -60.79 64.05 -21.91
C ILE A 4 -59.67 63.29 -22.62
N ARG A 5 -58.45 63.88 -22.68
CA ARG A 5 -57.21 63.10 -22.87
C ARG A 5 -55.89 63.75 -22.39
N HIS A 6 -55.91 64.77 -21.52
CA HIS A 6 -54.67 65.46 -21.12
C HIS A 6 -54.08 65.05 -19.75
N TRP A 7 -54.73 64.16 -18.98
CA TRP A 7 -54.30 63.85 -17.59
C TRP A 7 -53.26 62.72 -17.45
N SER A 8 -52.97 61.95 -18.51
CA SER A 8 -52.04 60.81 -18.43
C SER A 8 -50.56 61.22 -18.25
N SER A 9 -50.15 62.38 -18.75
CA SER A 9 -48.74 62.78 -18.80
C SER A 9 -48.18 63.12 -17.42
N ALA A 10 -48.96 63.81 -16.59
CA ALA A 10 -48.51 64.23 -15.25
C ALA A 10 -48.32 63.03 -14.30
N VAL A 11 -49.19 62.02 -14.39
CA VAL A 11 -49.11 60.80 -13.56
C VAL A 11 -47.93 59.93 -13.99
N ALA A 12 -47.69 59.80 -15.29
CA ALA A 12 -46.55 59.06 -15.83
C ALA A 12 -45.22 59.69 -15.37
N ILE A 13 -45.07 61.02 -15.50
CA ILE A 13 -43.87 61.75 -15.07
C ILE A 13 -43.61 61.58 -13.56
N ARG A 14 -44.66 61.69 -12.74
CA ARG A 14 -44.55 61.55 -11.28
C ARG A 14 -44.18 60.14 -10.82
N ARG A 15 -44.52 59.11 -11.61
CA ARG A 15 -44.07 57.72 -11.36
C ARG A 15 -42.61 57.54 -11.72
N THR A 16 -42.17 58.06 -12.85
CA THR A 16 -40.77 57.96 -13.30
C THR A 16 -39.82 58.70 -12.36
N LEU A 17 -40.21 59.89 -11.88
CA LEU A 17 -39.41 60.64 -10.90
C LEU A 17 -39.28 59.90 -9.57
N ARG A 18 -40.38 59.31 -9.07
CA ARG A 18 -40.33 58.50 -7.84
C ARG A 18 -39.40 57.31 -7.99
N ARG A 19 -39.52 56.55 -9.09
CA ARG A 19 -38.66 55.41 -9.39
C ARG A 19 -37.18 55.82 -9.48
N ASN A 20 -36.88 56.96 -10.11
CA ASN A 20 -35.52 57.47 -10.20
C ASN A 20 -34.98 57.93 -8.83
N GLN A 21 -35.82 58.52 -7.98
CA GLN A 21 -35.43 58.85 -6.62
C GLN A 21 -35.15 57.62 -5.78
N ASP A 22 -35.95 56.55 -5.93
CA ASP A 22 -35.72 55.29 -5.23
C ASP A 22 -34.37 54.68 -5.63
N ILE A 23 -34.04 54.71 -6.93
CA ILE A 23 -32.73 54.24 -7.44
C ILE A 23 -31.58 55.07 -6.86
N LEU A 24 -31.71 56.41 -6.86
CA LEU A 24 -30.67 57.28 -6.31
C LEU A 24 -30.54 57.14 -4.79
N LEU A 25 -31.65 56.90 -4.09
CA LEU A 25 -31.64 56.61 -2.67
C LEU A 25 -30.98 55.27 -2.40
N ASP A 26 -31.20 54.23 -3.21
CA ASP A 26 -30.56 52.93 -3.06
C ASP A 26 -29.05 52.97 -3.36
N VAL A 27 -28.64 53.75 -4.37
CA VAL A 27 -27.21 54.03 -4.66
C VAL A 27 -26.58 54.85 -3.54
N ARG A 28 -27.26 55.89 -3.02
CA ARG A 28 -26.79 56.69 -1.88
C ARG A 28 -26.74 55.89 -0.58
N ARG A 29 -27.61 54.89 -0.42
CA ARG A 29 -27.64 53.96 0.73
C ARG A 29 -26.61 52.84 0.57
N GLY A 30 -25.84 52.83 -0.51
CA GLY A 30 -24.77 51.84 -0.77
C GLY A 30 -25.27 50.42 -1.03
N ARG A 31 -26.59 50.21 -1.19
CA ARG A 31 -27.24 48.89 -1.23
C ARG A 31 -26.62 47.98 -2.31
N THR A 32 -26.29 48.53 -3.47
CA THR A 32 -25.67 47.76 -4.57
C THR A 32 -24.28 47.24 -4.22
N ASN A 33 -23.49 47.97 -3.42
CA ASN A 33 -22.16 47.54 -3.03
C ASN A 33 -22.24 46.44 -1.95
N THR A 34 -23.19 46.55 -1.03
CA THR A 34 -23.46 45.54 0.00
C THR A 34 -23.95 44.23 -0.61
N ASP A 35 -24.85 44.28 -1.60
CA ASP A 35 -25.36 43.09 -2.30
C ASP A 35 -24.24 42.38 -3.08
N THR A 36 -23.34 43.16 -3.70
CA THR A 36 -22.21 42.58 -4.43
C THR A 36 -21.22 41.91 -3.47
N GLN A 37 -20.96 42.53 -2.30
CA GLN A 37 -20.11 41.93 -1.28
C GLN A 37 -20.73 40.72 -0.60
N SER A 38 -22.04 40.71 -0.35
CA SER A 38 -22.72 39.55 0.22
C SER A 38 -22.63 38.36 -0.73
N ILE A 39 -22.88 38.57 -2.03
CA ILE A 39 -22.76 37.52 -3.05
C ILE A 39 -21.32 36.97 -3.11
N GLN A 40 -20.31 37.84 -3.05
CA GLN A 40 -18.89 37.41 -3.02
C GLN A 40 -18.55 36.61 -1.76
N ASN A 41 -19.08 37.02 -0.60
CA ASN A 41 -18.88 36.31 0.66
C ASN A 41 -19.57 34.95 0.66
N ASP A 42 -20.79 34.88 0.13
CA ASP A 42 -21.57 33.64 -0.01
C ASP A 42 -20.88 32.67 -0.96
N LEU A 43 -20.38 33.16 -2.10
CA LEU A 43 -19.58 32.37 -3.04
C LEU A 43 -18.30 31.85 -2.39
N LYS A 44 -17.53 32.71 -1.69
CA LYS A 44 -16.30 32.28 -1.01
C LYS A 44 -16.57 31.26 0.09
N MET A 45 -17.61 31.46 0.90
CA MET A 45 -17.98 30.52 1.96
C MET A 45 -18.42 29.18 1.38
N ASN A 46 -19.26 29.20 0.34
CA ASN A 46 -19.72 27.98 -0.32
C ASN A 46 -18.57 27.25 -1.02
N LEU A 47 -17.73 27.95 -1.80
CA LEU A 47 -16.56 27.33 -2.45
C LEU A 47 -15.57 26.79 -1.42
N SER A 48 -15.28 27.54 -0.35
CA SER A 48 -14.38 27.05 0.71
C SER A 48 -14.94 25.82 1.39
N GLY A 49 -16.24 25.81 1.74
CA GLY A 49 -16.89 24.64 2.32
C GLY A 49 -16.78 23.42 1.42
N ARG A 50 -17.12 23.57 0.13
CA ARG A 50 -17.06 22.48 -0.84
C ARG A 50 -15.64 21.96 -1.08
N ILE A 51 -14.65 22.84 -1.20
CA ILE A 51 -13.25 22.45 -1.40
C ILE A 51 -12.70 21.74 -0.16
N LEU A 52 -13.02 22.25 1.03
CA LEU A 52 -12.58 21.63 2.29
C LEU A 52 -13.24 20.26 2.51
N GLU A 53 -14.51 20.11 2.14
CA GLU A 53 -15.19 18.81 2.16
C GLU A 53 -14.55 17.80 1.20
N GLU A 54 -14.28 18.19 -0.06
CA GLU A 54 -13.64 17.31 -1.04
C GLU A 54 -12.25 16.84 -0.59
N ILE A 55 -11.40 17.77 -0.12
CA ILE A 55 -10.07 17.43 0.41
C ILE A 55 -10.18 16.49 1.61
N MET A 56 -11.13 16.74 2.51
CA MET A 56 -11.31 15.95 3.72
C MET A 56 -11.82 14.53 3.40
N GLN A 57 -12.71 14.36 2.43
CA GLN A 57 -13.16 13.03 1.99
C GLN A 57 -12.02 12.22 1.38
N ASP A 58 -11.28 12.79 0.43
CA ASP A 58 -10.17 12.10 -0.23
C ASP A 58 -9.09 11.67 0.76
N TYR A 59 -8.70 12.58 1.66
CA TYR A 59 -7.72 12.28 2.72
C TYR A 59 -8.16 11.13 3.62
N LEU A 60 -9.43 11.14 4.06
CA LEU A 60 -9.97 10.11 4.95
C LEU A 60 -10.02 8.74 4.27
N VAL A 61 -10.39 8.70 2.98
CA VAL A 61 -10.41 7.46 2.19
C VAL A 61 -9.02 6.86 2.09
N TRP A 62 -8.03 7.66 1.67
CA TRP A 62 -6.64 7.19 1.52
C TRP A 62 -6.02 6.77 2.86
N THR A 63 -6.28 7.52 3.93
CA THR A 63 -5.77 7.20 5.27
C THR A 63 -6.38 5.90 5.79
N SER A 64 -7.69 5.74 5.66
CA SER A 64 -8.40 4.53 6.09
C SER A 64 -7.94 3.30 5.30
N LEU A 65 -7.78 3.44 3.98
CA LEU A 65 -7.25 2.38 3.11
C LEU A 65 -5.83 2.00 3.50
N GLY A 66 -4.96 2.99 3.77
CA GLY A 66 -3.58 2.77 4.21
C GLY A 66 -3.49 1.97 5.50
N PHE A 67 -4.23 2.38 6.54
CA PHE A 67 -4.27 1.64 7.80
C PHE A 67 -4.89 0.26 7.67
N ALA A 68 -5.96 0.10 6.89
CA ALA A 68 -6.57 -1.21 6.66
C ALA A 68 -5.56 -2.19 6.02
N LEU A 69 -4.81 -1.75 5.02
CA LEU A 69 -3.79 -2.56 4.37
C LEU A 69 -2.65 -2.94 5.32
N VAL A 70 -2.21 -2.01 6.17
CA VAL A 70 -1.19 -2.27 7.19
C VAL A 70 -1.69 -3.29 8.23
N ILE A 71 -2.94 -3.16 8.70
CA ILE A 71 -3.51 -4.10 9.68
C ILE A 71 -3.62 -5.50 9.06
N ILE A 72 -4.15 -5.61 7.83
CA ILE A 72 -4.27 -6.88 7.12
C ILE A 72 -2.90 -7.54 6.98
N GLU A 73 -1.88 -6.76 6.64
CA GLU A 73 -0.50 -7.26 6.54
C GLU A 73 0.01 -7.84 7.86
N LEU A 74 -0.19 -7.12 8.97
CA LEU A 74 0.26 -7.57 10.29
C LEU A 74 -0.42 -8.88 10.71
N MET A 75 -1.61 -9.17 10.19
CA MET A 75 -2.31 -10.45 10.41
C MET A 75 -1.77 -11.58 9.54
N THR A 76 -1.32 -11.29 8.31
CA THR A 76 -0.84 -12.30 7.35
C THR A 76 0.66 -12.56 7.43
N GLY A 77 1.44 -11.63 8.00
CA GLY A 77 2.90 -11.74 8.11
C GLY A 77 3.64 -11.58 6.77
N THR A 78 2.99 -10.98 5.77
CA THR A 78 3.59 -10.67 4.46
C THR A 78 4.22 -9.28 4.46
N PHE A 79 4.88 -8.85 3.36
CA PHE A 79 5.50 -7.50 3.23
C PHE A 79 5.00 -6.69 2.01
N TYR A 80 4.06 -7.25 1.23
CA TYR A 80 3.54 -6.62 0.01
C TYR A 80 2.43 -5.59 0.28
N LEU A 81 1.54 -5.85 1.24
CA LEU A 81 0.43 -4.94 1.55
C LEU A 81 0.91 -3.72 2.35
N LEU A 82 1.99 -3.86 3.13
CA LEU A 82 2.61 -2.73 3.84
C LEU A 82 3.05 -1.64 2.87
N VAL A 83 3.66 -2.03 1.76
CA VAL A 83 4.15 -1.11 0.72
C VAL A 83 3.01 -0.33 0.09
N ILE A 84 1.91 -1.01 -0.25
CA ILE A 84 0.72 -0.38 -0.81
C ILE A 84 0.05 0.52 0.24
N GLY A 85 0.03 0.10 1.51
CA GLY A 85 -0.49 0.89 2.63
C GLY A 85 0.29 2.19 2.83
N VAL A 86 1.62 2.15 2.78
CA VAL A 86 2.47 3.36 2.82
C VAL A 86 2.20 4.25 1.60
N GLY A 87 2.07 3.67 0.40
CA GLY A 87 1.67 4.41 -0.81
C GLY A 87 0.34 5.15 -0.64
N ALA A 88 -0.65 4.51 -0.03
CA ALA A 88 -1.95 5.11 0.29
C ALA A 88 -1.82 6.25 1.31
N LEU A 89 -0.98 6.12 2.34
CA LEU A 89 -0.71 7.21 3.30
C LEU A 89 -0.01 8.41 2.65
N VAL A 90 0.91 8.17 1.72
CA VAL A 90 1.53 9.25 0.93
C VAL A 90 0.50 9.91 0.02
N ALA A 91 -0.41 9.15 -0.59
CA ALA A 91 -1.53 9.72 -1.35
C ALA A 91 -2.46 10.56 -0.48
N ALA A 92 -2.74 10.15 0.76
CA ALA A 92 -3.49 10.96 1.71
C ALA A 92 -2.81 12.31 1.97
N LEU A 93 -1.49 12.32 2.17
CA LEU A 93 -0.71 13.56 2.31
C LEU A 93 -0.83 14.45 1.06
N THR A 94 -0.77 13.88 -0.14
CA THR A 94 -0.97 14.66 -1.37
C THR A 94 -2.39 15.18 -1.53
N ALA A 95 -3.41 14.42 -1.11
CA ALA A 95 -4.79 14.87 -1.10
C ALA A 95 -4.98 16.06 -0.16
N TRP A 96 -4.37 16.01 1.03
CA TRP A 96 -4.37 17.13 1.98
C TRP A 96 -3.71 18.40 1.43
N LEU A 97 -2.70 18.24 0.57
CA LEU A 97 -2.05 19.36 -0.15
C LEU A 97 -2.88 19.90 -1.33
N GLY A 98 -4.07 19.34 -1.60
CA GLY A 98 -4.96 19.78 -2.68
C GLY A 98 -4.53 19.30 -4.07
N VAL A 99 -3.70 18.26 -4.16
CA VAL A 99 -3.30 17.65 -5.43
C VAL A 99 -4.52 16.96 -6.08
N PRO A 100 -4.75 17.12 -7.40
CA PRO A 100 -5.86 16.47 -8.09
C PRO A 100 -5.77 14.94 -7.99
N PHE A 101 -6.92 14.26 -8.02
CA PHE A 101 -7.03 12.81 -7.84
C PHE A 101 -6.03 11.99 -8.66
N ILE A 102 -5.79 12.37 -9.92
CA ILE A 102 -4.81 11.70 -10.80
C ILE A 102 -3.39 11.77 -10.23
N GLY A 103 -2.99 12.91 -9.63
CA GLY A 103 -1.69 13.06 -8.98
C GLY A 103 -1.58 12.25 -7.68
N GLN A 104 -2.68 12.11 -6.94
CA GLN A 104 -2.74 11.26 -5.74
C GLN A 104 -2.50 9.79 -6.11
N VAL A 105 -3.23 9.28 -7.11
CA VAL A 105 -3.11 7.89 -7.60
C VAL A 105 -1.72 7.63 -8.18
N ALA A 106 -1.18 8.56 -8.97
CA ALA A 106 0.17 8.43 -9.53
C ALA A 106 1.24 8.35 -8.43
N THR A 107 1.12 9.16 -7.38
CA THR A 107 2.06 9.15 -6.26
C THR A 107 1.97 7.84 -5.45
N ALA A 108 0.75 7.37 -5.15
CA ALA A 108 0.55 6.07 -4.52
C ALA A 108 1.17 4.93 -5.34
N GLY A 109 0.92 4.91 -6.66
CA GLY A 109 1.45 3.90 -7.57
C GLY A 109 2.99 3.90 -7.63
N LEU A 110 3.62 5.07 -7.67
CA LEU A 110 5.07 5.19 -7.67
C LEU A 110 5.69 4.65 -6.37
N VAL A 111 5.15 5.05 -5.22
CA VAL A 111 5.64 4.59 -3.91
C VAL A 111 5.44 3.08 -3.78
N ALA A 112 4.26 2.57 -4.16
CA ALA A 112 3.97 1.16 -4.11
C ALA A 112 4.87 0.34 -5.06
N GLY A 113 5.11 0.84 -6.27
CA GLY A 113 5.98 0.19 -7.26
C GLY A 113 7.44 0.10 -6.80
N ILE A 114 7.99 1.23 -6.32
CA ILE A 114 9.37 1.28 -5.81
C ILE A 114 9.52 0.39 -4.57
N GLY A 115 8.57 0.46 -3.64
CA GLY A 115 8.61 -0.38 -2.44
C GLY A 115 8.51 -1.87 -2.76
N THR A 116 7.67 -2.25 -3.74
CA THR A 116 7.50 -3.65 -4.12
C THR A 116 8.76 -4.17 -4.78
N TRP A 117 9.37 -3.38 -5.66
CA TRP A 117 10.65 -3.73 -6.29
C TRP A 117 11.76 -3.88 -5.24
N TRP A 118 11.85 -2.99 -4.27
CA TRP A 118 12.82 -3.06 -3.17
C TRP A 118 12.62 -4.33 -2.32
N VAL A 119 11.40 -4.61 -1.86
CA VAL A 119 11.08 -5.79 -1.05
C VAL A 119 11.37 -7.08 -1.83
N HIS A 120 11.01 -7.12 -3.12
CA HIS A 120 11.28 -8.27 -3.97
C HIS A 120 12.79 -8.51 -4.12
N HIS A 121 13.57 -7.46 -4.36
CA HIS A 121 15.02 -7.55 -4.47
C HIS A 121 15.70 -7.93 -3.15
N TRP A 122 15.18 -7.43 -2.02
CA TRP A 122 15.66 -7.76 -0.69
C TRP A 122 15.41 -9.24 -0.36
N HIS A 123 14.23 -9.77 -0.65
CA HIS A 123 13.92 -11.19 -0.47
C HIS A 123 14.75 -12.11 -1.37
N ILE A 124 15.13 -11.69 -2.57
CA ILE A 124 16.03 -12.45 -3.45
C ILE A 124 17.45 -12.48 -2.85
N GLY A 125 17.94 -11.36 -2.32
CA GLY A 125 19.24 -11.29 -1.66
C GLY A 125 19.33 -12.11 -0.37
N HIS A 126 18.29 -12.09 0.47
CA HIS A 126 18.29 -12.75 1.78
C HIS A 126 17.95 -14.24 1.72
N ARG A 127 17.49 -14.76 0.57
CA ARG A 127 17.41 -16.21 0.34
C ARG A 127 18.80 -16.85 0.22
N ALA A 128 19.81 -16.10 -0.23
CA ALA A 128 21.19 -16.59 -0.32
C ALA A 128 21.87 -16.73 1.06
N ASP A 129 21.45 -15.96 2.06
CA ASP A 129 21.99 -16.06 3.43
C ASP A 129 21.46 -17.28 4.19
N GLY A 130 20.26 -17.77 3.83
CA GLY A 130 19.77 -19.06 4.32
C GLY A 130 20.68 -20.22 3.91
N ASP A 131 21.22 -20.20 2.70
CA ASP A 131 22.22 -21.17 2.23
C ASP A 131 23.55 -21.05 3.00
N GLN A 132 23.96 -19.84 3.40
CA GLN A 132 25.20 -19.65 4.17
C GLN A 132 25.06 -20.06 5.64
N ALA A 133 23.91 -19.84 6.27
CA ALA A 133 23.63 -20.35 7.62
C ALA A 133 23.54 -21.90 7.62
N ASN A 134 22.99 -22.49 6.55
CA ASN A 134 22.98 -23.94 6.31
C ASN A 134 24.38 -24.53 6.00
N ALA A 135 25.32 -23.70 5.54
CA ALA A 135 26.70 -24.12 5.28
C ALA A 135 27.51 -24.43 6.55
N ILE A 136 27.06 -23.99 7.73
CA ILE A 136 27.78 -24.20 9.01
C ILE A 136 27.82 -25.68 9.41
N ASP A 137 26.77 -26.45 9.08
CA ASP A 137 26.69 -27.89 9.41
C ASP A 137 27.13 -28.80 8.24
N THR A 138 27.53 -28.22 7.11
CA THR A 138 28.00 -28.98 5.95
C THR A 138 29.34 -29.66 6.25
N GLY A 139 29.43 -30.96 5.96
CA GLY A 139 30.59 -31.82 6.23
C GLY A 139 30.59 -32.49 7.62
N GLN A 140 29.61 -32.19 8.48
CA GLN A 140 29.46 -32.86 9.77
C GLN A 140 29.00 -34.31 9.61
N ALA A 141 29.42 -35.17 10.53
CA ALA A 141 29.03 -36.58 10.56
C ALA A 141 27.67 -36.75 11.23
N VAL A 142 26.81 -37.58 10.64
CA VAL A 142 25.47 -37.91 11.14
C VAL A 142 25.29 -39.42 11.18
N THR A 143 24.51 -39.92 12.13
CA THR A 143 24.26 -41.36 12.28
C THR A 143 22.90 -41.72 11.70
N VAL A 144 22.81 -42.77 10.90
CA VAL A 144 21.53 -43.27 10.37
C VAL A 144 20.68 -43.80 11.54
N ALA A 145 19.55 -43.16 11.81
CA ALA A 145 18.62 -43.52 12.88
C ALA A 145 17.59 -44.54 12.40
N SER A 146 17.00 -44.32 11.23
CA SER A 146 16.07 -45.26 10.60
C SER A 146 15.98 -45.02 9.10
N TRP A 147 15.54 -46.04 8.36
CA TRP A 147 15.28 -45.93 6.93
C TRP A 147 13.78 -45.77 6.69
N GLY A 148 13.39 -44.73 5.95
CA GLY A 148 12.00 -44.54 5.54
C GLY A 148 11.68 -45.39 4.32
N ASN A 149 12.39 -45.15 3.22
CA ASN A 149 12.37 -45.99 2.02
C ASN A 149 13.77 -46.04 1.41
N GLN A 150 14.39 -47.21 1.43
CA GLN A 150 15.73 -47.41 0.92
C GLN A 150 15.80 -47.28 -0.62
N ALA A 151 14.73 -47.60 -1.34
CA ALA A 151 14.67 -47.45 -2.80
C ALA A 151 14.64 -45.98 -3.23
N ASP A 152 13.98 -45.12 -2.45
CA ASP A 152 13.89 -43.68 -2.70
C ASP A 152 15.07 -42.90 -2.08
N GLY A 153 15.95 -43.59 -1.35
CA GLY A 153 17.08 -42.99 -0.65
C GLY A 153 16.69 -42.08 0.51
N VAL A 154 15.52 -42.29 1.12
CA VAL A 154 15.01 -41.46 2.23
C VAL A 154 15.25 -42.16 3.56
N LEU A 155 15.89 -41.45 4.48
CA LEU A 155 16.27 -41.93 5.79
C LEU A 155 16.11 -40.83 6.85
N ARG A 156 16.13 -41.22 8.11
CA ARG A 156 16.31 -40.31 9.24
C ARG A 156 17.71 -40.42 9.78
N VAL A 157 18.31 -39.28 10.05
CA VAL A 157 19.65 -39.18 10.61
C VAL A 157 19.62 -38.47 11.96
N LYS A 158 20.47 -38.89 12.88
CA LYS A 158 20.64 -38.27 14.18
C LYS A 158 21.81 -37.30 14.13
N TYR A 159 21.56 -36.06 14.52
CA TYR A 159 22.57 -35.01 14.65
C TYR A 159 22.29 -34.18 15.90
N ARG A 160 23.33 -33.99 16.71
CA ARG A 160 23.27 -33.25 17.99
C ARG A 160 22.11 -33.65 18.90
N GLY A 161 21.74 -34.94 18.90
CA GLY A 161 20.69 -35.48 19.76
C GLY A 161 19.27 -35.44 19.18
N THR A 162 19.08 -34.81 18.02
CA THR A 162 17.79 -34.72 17.33
C THR A 162 17.80 -35.54 16.05
N GLU A 163 16.65 -36.12 15.69
CA GLU A 163 16.46 -36.83 14.42
C GLU A 163 15.91 -35.87 13.36
N TRP A 164 16.52 -35.92 12.18
CA TRP A 164 16.20 -35.09 11.02
C TRP A 164 15.91 -35.98 9.82
N ASP A 165 15.00 -35.53 8.96
CA ASP A 165 14.74 -36.18 7.68
C ASP A 165 15.90 -35.89 6.71
N ALA A 166 16.38 -36.93 6.05
CA ALA A 166 17.49 -36.84 5.12
C ALA A 166 17.24 -37.68 3.86
N ARG A 167 17.88 -37.27 2.78
CA ARG A 167 17.95 -38.03 1.53
C ARG A 167 19.39 -38.25 1.11
N ILE A 168 19.63 -39.40 0.50
CA ILE A 168 20.93 -39.71 -0.09
C ILE A 168 21.12 -38.90 -1.36
N ARG A 169 22.35 -38.40 -1.53
CA ARG A 169 22.77 -37.79 -2.79
C ARG A 169 22.49 -38.75 -3.96
N PRO A 170 21.73 -38.34 -4.98
CA PRO A 170 21.47 -39.18 -6.15
C PRO A 170 22.78 -39.70 -6.76
N GLY A 171 22.88 -41.02 -6.92
CA GLY A 171 24.08 -41.69 -7.45
C GLY A 171 25.12 -42.12 -6.40
N ASP A 172 24.95 -41.80 -5.12
CA ASP A 172 25.84 -42.26 -4.05
C ASP A 172 25.43 -43.66 -3.54
N VAL A 173 25.80 -44.69 -4.32
CA VAL A 173 25.48 -46.10 -4.04
C VAL A 173 26.11 -46.57 -2.72
N ALA A 174 27.26 -46.01 -2.35
CA ALA A 174 27.94 -46.33 -1.11
C ALA A 174 27.15 -45.85 0.11
N ALA A 175 26.53 -44.67 0.04
CA ALA A 175 25.64 -44.18 1.09
C ALA A 175 24.40 -45.06 1.24
N SER A 176 23.85 -45.58 0.12
CA SER A 176 22.66 -46.44 0.15
C SER A 176 22.88 -47.83 0.74
N ALA A 177 24.14 -48.25 0.85
CA ALA A 177 24.55 -49.50 1.49
C ALA A 177 24.74 -49.36 3.02
N VAL A 178 24.68 -48.14 3.56
CA VAL A 178 24.90 -47.89 4.99
C VAL A 178 23.66 -48.26 5.80
N GLY A 179 23.82 -49.25 6.69
CA GLY A 179 22.75 -49.69 7.59
C GLY A 179 22.45 -48.70 8.72
N VAL A 180 21.37 -48.97 9.47
CA VAL A 180 21.04 -48.23 10.69
C VAL A 180 22.21 -48.28 11.68
N GLY A 181 22.56 -47.14 12.26
CA GLY A 181 23.74 -46.95 13.11
C GLY A 181 25.02 -46.60 12.34
N GLY A 182 25.00 -46.66 11.01
CA GLY A 182 26.12 -46.23 10.17
C GLY A 182 26.27 -44.71 10.12
N THR A 183 27.43 -44.23 9.67
CA THR A 183 27.76 -42.80 9.63
C THR A 183 27.75 -42.29 8.19
N LEU A 184 27.12 -41.14 7.97
CA LEU A 184 27.11 -40.39 6.72
C LEU A 184 27.55 -38.95 6.98
N HIS A 185 27.83 -38.19 5.93
CA HIS A 185 28.19 -36.77 6.03
C HIS A 185 27.11 -35.88 5.41
N ILE A 186 26.83 -34.75 6.07
CA ILE A 186 25.93 -33.71 5.52
C ILE A 186 26.63 -33.06 4.33
N LEU A 187 26.00 -33.09 3.16
CA LEU A 187 26.51 -32.51 1.93
C LEU A 187 25.88 -31.16 1.61
N ALA A 188 24.58 -31.04 1.89
CA ALA A 188 23.80 -29.83 1.69
C ALA A 188 22.49 -29.94 2.49
N GLN A 189 21.76 -28.84 2.60
CA GLN A 189 20.42 -28.81 3.15
C GLN A 189 19.45 -28.30 2.08
N ASP A 190 18.41 -29.09 1.79
CA ASP A 190 17.33 -28.75 0.87
C ASP A 190 16.06 -28.47 1.68
N GLY A 191 15.88 -27.19 2.06
CA GLY A 191 14.79 -26.76 2.94
C GLY A 191 14.88 -27.37 4.33
N GLN A 192 13.98 -28.31 4.65
CA GLN A 192 13.93 -29.04 5.92
C GLN A 192 14.56 -30.45 5.84
N CYS A 193 15.00 -30.87 4.64
CA CYS A 193 15.59 -32.19 4.41
C CYS A 193 17.09 -32.07 4.19
N TRP A 194 17.88 -32.93 4.81
CA TRP A 194 19.33 -32.93 4.61
C TRP A 194 19.75 -33.86 3.48
N VAL A 195 20.66 -33.39 2.64
CA VAL A 195 21.31 -34.23 1.64
C VAL A 195 22.55 -34.82 2.28
N VAL A 196 22.61 -36.15 2.38
CA VAL A 196 23.72 -36.88 3.01
C VAL A 196 24.43 -37.79 1.99
N GLY A 197 25.70 -38.06 2.24
CA GLY A 197 26.52 -38.93 1.40
C GLY A 197 27.62 -39.65 2.15
N SER A 198 28.25 -40.60 1.47
CA SER A 198 29.31 -41.46 2.03
C SER A 198 30.65 -40.73 2.15
N GLN A 199 30.88 -39.74 1.30
CA GLN A 199 32.11 -38.94 1.30
C GLN A 199 31.88 -37.58 1.95
N ARG A 200 32.86 -37.12 2.73
CA ARG A 200 32.90 -35.73 3.18
C ARG A 200 33.01 -34.82 1.94
N PRO A 201 32.20 -33.75 1.83
CA PRO A 201 32.35 -32.80 0.75
C PRO A 201 33.74 -32.18 0.84
N ALA A 202 34.47 -32.14 -0.28
CA ALA A 202 35.74 -31.43 -0.36
C ALA A 202 35.49 -29.95 -0.08
N ALA A 203 36.24 -29.38 0.87
CA ALA A 203 36.17 -27.98 1.26
C ALA A 203 36.60 -27.05 0.11
#